data_AF-A0AB34CLM4-F1
#
_entry.id   AF-A0AB34CLM4-F1
#
_cell.length_a   1.000
_cell.length_b   1.000
_cell.length_c   1.000
_cell.angle_alpha   90.00
_cell.angle_beta   90.00
_cell.angle_gamma   90.00
#
_symmetry.space_group_name_H-M   'P 1'
#
loop_
_entity.id
_entity.type
_entity.pdbx_description
1 polymer ?
#
loop_
_entity_poly.entity_id
_entity_poly.type
_entity_poly.pdbx_seq_one_letter_code
_entity_poly.pdbx_strand_id
1 'polypeptide(L)'
;MSILDNIKNIGDELLHSVDKNVENKGDVSAAGVRTYTVKSGDTLSAIAKQFYNDASKYMKIFEANKNILSNPDNIAPGQVLTIPE
;
A
#
# COMPACT_ATOMS: atom_id res chain seq x y z
N MET A 1 -26.79 -53.93 3.02
CA MET A 1 -26.86 -52.95 4.13
C MET A 1 -25.54 -52.18 4.09
N SER A 2 -25.55 -51.00 3.48
CA SER A 2 -24.37 -50.20 3.13
C SER A 2 -24.27 -49.01 4.08
N ILE A 3 -23.07 -48.73 4.60
CA ILE A 3 -22.76 -47.51 5.35
C ILE A 3 -21.53 -46.80 4.72
N LEU A 4 -20.98 -47.30 3.60
CA LEU A 4 -19.65 -46.86 3.13
C LEU A 4 -19.59 -46.23 1.73
N ASP A 5 -20.67 -45.66 1.22
CA ASP A 5 -20.63 -44.89 -0.03
C ASP A 5 -21.29 -43.51 0.15
N ASN A 6 -20.57 -42.47 0.59
CA ASN A 6 -21.08 -41.11 0.36
C ASN A 6 -20.12 -39.90 0.34
N ILE A 7 -18.79 -39.98 0.44
CA ILE A 7 -18.01 -38.73 0.31
C ILE A 7 -16.74 -38.92 -0.52
N LYS A 8 -16.90 -38.53 -1.78
CA LYS A 8 -15.85 -38.25 -2.76
C LYS A 8 -14.87 -37.22 -2.20
N ASN A 9 -13.57 -37.42 -2.45
CA ASN A 9 -12.61 -36.36 -2.76
C ASN A 9 -12.60 -35.12 -1.84
N ILE A 10 -11.92 -35.21 -0.68
CA ILE A 10 -11.61 -34.05 0.17
C ILE A 10 -10.20 -34.23 0.70
N GLY A 11 -9.24 -33.41 0.27
CA GLY A 11 -7.90 -33.41 0.85
C GLY A 11 -6.77 -32.78 0.02
N ASP A 12 -7.00 -32.43 -1.26
CA ASP A 12 -6.07 -31.62 -2.06
C ASP A 12 -6.27 -30.10 -1.81
N GLU A 13 -6.81 -29.73 -0.64
CA GLU A 13 -7.16 -28.35 -0.24
C GLU A 13 -6.36 -27.90 1.00
N LEU A 14 -5.03 -27.89 0.88
CA LEU A 14 -4.16 -27.08 1.78
C LEU A 14 -3.40 -25.99 1.02
N LEU A 15 -3.78 -25.72 -0.23
CA LEU A 15 -3.55 -24.43 -0.87
C LEU A 15 -4.86 -23.62 -0.75
N HIS A 16 -4.75 -22.34 -0.35
CA HIS A 16 -5.83 -21.32 -0.26
C HIS A 16 -6.47 -21.10 1.12
N SER A 17 -5.71 -20.52 2.04
CA SER A 17 -6.27 -19.67 3.09
C SER A 17 -5.27 -18.59 3.49
N VAL A 18 -5.27 -17.46 2.79
CA VAL A 18 -5.47 -16.12 3.39
C VAL A 18 -5.96 -15.19 2.28
N ASP A 19 -7.28 -15.01 2.22
CA ASP A 19 -7.93 -13.83 1.71
C ASP A 19 -7.38 -12.56 2.35
N LYS A 20 -6.85 -11.66 1.53
CA LYS A 20 -7.17 -10.23 1.65
C LYS A 20 -7.55 -9.72 0.28
N ASN A 21 -8.81 -9.98 -0.03
CA ASN A 21 -9.59 -9.20 -0.96
C ASN A 21 -9.51 -7.71 -0.54
N VAL A 22 -8.72 -6.92 -1.26
CA VAL A 22 -9.01 -5.50 -1.49
C VAL A 22 -9.09 -5.33 -3.00
N GLU A 23 -10.17 -5.85 -3.56
CA GLU A 23 -10.80 -5.24 -4.72
C GLU A 23 -11.05 -3.76 -4.39
N ASN A 24 -10.33 -2.86 -5.07
CA ASN A 24 -10.96 -1.63 -5.52
C ASN A 24 -10.36 -1.17 -6.85
N LYS A 25 -10.78 -1.84 -7.93
CA LYS A 25 -11.01 -1.13 -9.19
C LYS A 25 -12.33 -0.38 -9.02
N GLY A 26 -12.21 0.91 -8.72
CA GLY A 26 -13.34 1.82 -8.72
C GLY A 26 -12.90 3.11 -9.39
N ASP A 27 -13.34 3.31 -10.63
CA ASP A 27 -13.49 4.61 -11.24
C ASP A 27 -14.35 5.49 -10.30
N VAL A 28 -13.69 6.29 -9.48
CA VAL A 28 -14.27 7.44 -8.81
C VAL A 28 -13.33 8.61 -9.05
N SER A 29 -13.77 9.58 -9.85
CA SER A 29 -13.13 10.89 -10.01
C SER A 29 -13.26 11.70 -8.71
N ALA A 30 -12.54 11.27 -7.69
CA ALA A 30 -12.24 11.99 -6.46
C ALA A 30 -10.72 11.87 -6.29
N ALA A 31 -10.00 12.98 -6.43
CA ALA A 31 -8.54 13.05 -6.40
C ALA A 31 -7.95 12.07 -5.37
N GLY A 32 -7.39 10.97 -5.86
CA GLY A 32 -7.09 9.79 -5.06
C GLY A 32 -5.89 10.08 -4.18
N VAL A 33 -6.12 10.38 -2.90
CA VAL A 33 -5.04 10.58 -1.94
C VAL A 33 -4.34 9.23 -1.73
N ARG A 34 -3.12 9.09 -2.24
CA ARG A 34 -2.28 7.90 -2.06
C ARG A 34 -1.51 8.02 -0.74
N THR A 35 -1.14 6.90 -0.14
CA THR A 35 -0.26 6.88 1.03
C THR A 35 0.90 5.93 0.82
N TYR A 36 2.03 6.19 1.49
CA TYR A 36 3.23 5.38 1.40
C TYR A 36 3.87 5.20 2.78
N THR A 37 4.25 3.97 3.11
CA THR A 37 5.03 3.69 4.33
C THR A 37 6.52 3.73 4.00
N VAL A 38 7.23 4.66 4.62
CA VAL A 38 8.66 4.89 4.45
C VAL A 38 9.43 3.62 4.82
N LYS A 39 10.38 3.21 3.99
CA LYS A 39 11.28 2.09 4.23
C LYS A 39 12.65 2.59 4.67
N SER A 40 13.46 1.68 5.24
CA SER A 40 14.83 2.00 5.61
C SER A 40 15.65 2.43 4.40
N GLY A 41 16.24 3.63 4.48
CA GLY A 41 17.02 4.23 3.40
C GLY A 41 16.23 5.07 2.39
N ASP A 42 14.91 5.20 2.55
CA ASP A 42 14.11 6.10 1.70
C ASP A 42 14.40 7.57 2.02
N THR A 43 14.25 8.41 1.00
CA THR A 43 14.25 9.87 1.11
C THR A 43 12.97 10.42 0.45
N LEU A 44 12.51 11.61 0.83
CA LEU A 44 11.34 12.21 0.17
C LEU A 44 11.55 12.37 -1.34
N SER A 45 12.78 12.66 -1.77
CA SER A 45 13.16 12.75 -3.19
C SER A 45 13.05 11.41 -3.92
N ALA A 46 13.47 10.31 -3.30
CA ALA A 46 13.32 8.97 -3.88
C ALA A 46 11.84 8.56 -3.98
N ILE A 47 11.06 8.85 -2.93
CA ILE A 47 9.61 8.62 -2.92
C ILE A 47 8.94 9.47 -4.01
N ALA A 48 9.26 10.75 -4.11
CA ALA A 48 8.73 11.63 -5.15
C ALA A 48 9.07 11.13 -6.57
N LYS A 49 10.30 10.65 -6.78
CA LYS A 49 10.70 10.03 -8.04
C LYS A 49 9.86 8.78 -8.34
N GLN A 50 9.53 7.97 -7.33
CA GLN A 50 8.70 6.78 -7.53
C GLN A 50 7.24 7.12 -7.88
N PHE A 51 6.64 8.12 -7.22
CA PHE A 51 5.21 8.43 -7.38
C PHE A 51 4.89 9.45 -8.47
N TYR A 52 5.83 10.34 -8.78
CA TYR A 52 5.67 11.41 -9.77
C TYR A 52 6.63 11.33 -10.95
N ASN A 53 7.54 10.35 -10.96
CA ASN A 53 8.65 10.30 -11.90
C ASN A 53 9.56 11.55 -11.87
N ASP A 54 9.52 12.30 -10.77
CA ASP A 54 10.26 13.56 -10.58
C ASP A 54 10.63 13.74 -9.11
N ALA A 55 11.93 13.64 -8.82
CA ALA A 55 12.47 13.79 -7.48
C ALA A 55 12.25 15.20 -6.92
N SER A 56 12.15 16.22 -7.77
CA SER A 56 11.97 17.63 -7.39
C SER A 56 10.61 17.89 -6.74
N LYS A 57 9.65 16.98 -6.92
CA LYS A 57 8.31 17.05 -6.31
C LYS A 57 8.25 16.58 -4.86
N TYR A 58 9.40 16.31 -4.23
CA TYR A 58 9.48 15.97 -2.80
C TYR A 58 8.81 17.02 -1.91
N MET A 59 8.87 18.30 -2.29
CA MET A 59 8.20 19.38 -1.56
C MET A 59 6.69 19.19 -1.50
N LYS A 60 6.04 18.67 -2.56
CA LYS A 60 4.60 18.38 -2.53
C LYS A 60 4.24 17.37 -1.43
N ILE A 61 5.07 16.34 -1.28
CA ILE A 61 4.91 15.33 -0.23
C ILE A 61 5.12 15.99 1.14
N PHE A 62 6.17 16.79 1.31
CA PHE A 62 6.42 17.49 2.55
C PHE A 62 5.23 18.38 2.95
N GLU A 63 4.70 19.17 2.01
CA GLU A 63 3.56 20.06 2.26
C GLU A 63 2.29 19.32 2.69
N ALA A 64 2.00 18.19 2.05
CA ALA A 64 0.86 17.34 2.41
C ALA A 64 1.00 16.68 3.79
N ASN A 65 2.21 16.67 4.37
CA ASN A 65 2.53 16.00 5.63
C ASN A 65 3.09 16.96 6.69
N LYS A 66 2.96 18.29 6.53
CA LYS A 66 3.45 19.28 7.51
C LYS A 66 2.87 19.11 8.93
N ASN A 67 1.76 18.40 9.05
CA ASN A 67 1.18 18.02 10.34
C ASN A 67 2.02 16.98 11.11
N ILE A 68 2.86 16.20 10.42
CA ILE A 68 3.72 15.16 11.01
C ILE A 68 5.22 15.33 10.67
N LEU A 69 5.54 16.14 9.66
CA LEU A 69 6.91 16.45 9.24
C LEU A 69 7.24 17.91 9.50
N SER A 70 8.24 18.15 10.34
CA SER A 70 8.78 19.50 10.57
C SER A 70 9.90 19.87 9.59
N ASN A 71 10.56 18.88 9.00
CA ASN A 71 11.64 19.07 8.03
C ASN A 71 11.50 18.01 6.92
N PRO A 72 11.66 18.36 5.63
CA PRO A 72 11.65 17.40 4.52
C PRO A 72 12.64 16.24 4.67
N ASP A 73 13.78 16.44 5.33
CA ASP A 73 14.79 15.38 5.49
C ASP A 73 14.50 14.46 6.70
N ASN A 74 13.60 14.86 7.58
CA ASN A 74 13.29 14.12 8.81
C ASN A 74 12.17 13.10 8.58
N ILE A 75 12.42 12.09 7.76
CA ILE A 75 11.53 10.94 7.60
C ILE A 75 12.15 9.70 8.26
N ALA A 76 11.31 8.88 8.91
CA ALA A 76 11.75 7.65 9.56
C ALA A 76 11.09 6.40 8.95
N PRO A 77 11.75 5.24 8.93
CA PRO A 77 11.14 3.99 8.49
C PRO A 77 9.90 3.64 9.32
N GLY A 78 8.87 3.13 8.66
CA GLY A 78 7.56 2.85 9.26
C GLY A 78 6.62 4.07 9.32
N GLN A 79 7.10 5.28 8.99
CA GLN A 79 6.25 6.46 8.91
C GLN A 79 5.33 6.40 7.69
N VAL A 80 4.05 6.72 7.86
CA VAL A 80 3.08 6.79 6.76
C VAL A 80 3.00 8.24 6.26
N LEU A 81 3.25 8.43 4.97
CA LEU A 81 3.20 9.73 4.31
C LEU A 81 2.03 9.77 3.32
N THR A 82 1.34 10.90 3.29
CA THR A 82 0.36 11.26 2.28
C THR A 82 1.06 11.68 0.99
N ILE A 83 0.66 11.09 -0.13
CA ILE A 83 1.20 11.38 -1.46
C ILE A 83 0.07 12.02 -2.30
N PRO A 84 0.06 13.36 -2.45
CA PRO A 84 -0.94 14.03 -3.29
C PRO A 84 -0.77 13.69 -4.77
N GLU A 85 -1.73 14.05 -5.63
CA GLU A 85 -1.60 13.92 -7.10
C GLU A 85 -0.68 14.98 -7.74
#